data_AF-A0A1X0WFD7-F1
#
_entry.id   AF-A0A1X0WFD7-F1
#
_cell.length_a   1.000
_cell.length_b   1.000
_cell.length_c   1.000
_cell.angle_alpha   90.00
_cell.angle_beta   90.00
_cell.angle_gamma   90.00
#
_symmetry.space_group_name_H-M   'P 1'
#
loop_
_entity.id
_entity.type
_entity.pdbx_description
1 polymer ?
#
loop_
_entity_poly.entity_id
_entity_poly.type
_entity_poly.pdbx_seq_one_letter_code
_entity_poly.pdbx_strand_id
1 'polypeptide(L)'
;MSESLNDESLNAFNQRLFSLAQTLKIDAWVPENQVMDRVALSFRKLLNFLAQHPSETQQTLLVFPAVHKTRDELVAIVQGIFAEAQQNGVFREDISVALLAQFFTAMLLQMVQIPADPAGRHQQSLAAARLFCKGAWLGEDFASPED
;
A
#
# COMPACT_ATOMS: atom_id res chain seq x y z
N MET A 1 13.83 -22.55 19.36
CA MET A 1 13.00 -21.80 20.33
C MET A 1 12.80 -20.43 19.73
N SER A 2 11.59 -20.08 19.30
CA SER A 2 11.29 -18.74 18.79
C SER A 2 11.27 -17.78 19.97
N GLU A 3 12.21 -16.83 20.02
CA GLU A 3 12.07 -15.66 20.88
C GLU A 3 10.71 -15.02 20.57
N SER A 4 9.83 -14.98 21.57
CA SER A 4 8.63 -14.15 21.49
C SER A 4 9.12 -12.70 21.39
N LEU A 5 8.81 -12.02 20.29
CA LEU A 5 9.03 -10.57 20.20
C LEU A 5 8.26 -9.93 21.35
N ASN A 6 8.91 -9.02 22.08
CA ASN A 6 8.25 -8.30 23.15
C ASN A 6 7.35 -7.18 22.58
N ASP A 7 6.34 -6.77 23.35
CA ASP A 7 5.35 -5.78 22.92
C ASP A 7 5.99 -4.44 22.51
N GLU A 8 7.12 -4.08 23.13
CA GLU A 8 7.87 -2.86 22.81
C GLU A 8 8.44 -2.91 21.38
N SER A 9 9.02 -4.04 20.97
CA SER A 9 9.56 -4.23 19.62
C SER A 9 8.45 -4.18 18.56
N LEU A 10 7.31 -4.80 18.84
CA LEU A 10 6.14 -4.77 17.96
C LEU A 10 5.57 -3.35 17.85
N ASN A 11 5.51 -2.60 18.95
CA ASN A 11 5.07 -1.22 18.95
C ASN A 11 6.02 -0.32 18.14
N ALA A 12 7.34 -0.46 18.33
CA ALA A 12 8.34 0.29 17.56
C ALA A 12 8.32 -0.06 16.07
N PHE A 13 8.03 -1.32 15.70
CA PHE A 13 7.78 -1.72 14.33
C PHE A 13 6.54 -1.03 13.75
N ASN A 14 5.40 -1.07 14.46
CA ASN A 14 4.16 -0.44 14.02
C ASN A 14 4.33 1.07 13.82
N GLN A 15 4.99 1.76 14.74
CA GLN A 15 5.29 3.19 14.62
C GLN A 15 6.11 3.51 13.36
N ARG A 16 7.13 2.71 13.06
CA ARG A 16 7.94 2.87 11.84
C ARG A 16 7.15 2.57 10.57
N LEU A 17 6.32 1.53 10.59
CA LEU A 17 5.42 1.19 9.48
C LEU A 17 4.45 2.35 9.18
N PHE A 18 3.78 2.86 10.20
CA PHE A 18 2.81 3.94 10.06
C PHE A 18 3.46 5.26 9.64
N SER A 19 4.62 5.58 10.21
CA SER A 19 5.41 6.74 9.78
C SER A 19 5.81 6.62 8.31
N LEU A 20 6.28 5.44 7.88
CA LEU A 20 6.60 5.19 6.48
C LEU A 20 5.35 5.37 5.60
N ALA A 21 4.22 4.76 5.96
CA ALA A 21 2.98 4.85 5.21
C ALA A 21 2.52 6.30 5.03
N GLN A 22 2.61 7.13 6.07
CA GLN A 22 2.27 8.56 6.00
C GLN A 22 3.15 9.36 5.02
N THR A 23 4.36 8.90 4.72
CA THR A 23 5.23 9.54 3.70
C THR A 23 4.84 9.22 2.25
N LEU A 24 3.87 8.33 2.04
CA LEU A 24 3.50 7.82 0.72
C LEU A 24 2.42 8.65 0.02
N LYS A 25 2.28 9.92 0.42
CA LYS A 25 1.35 10.87 -0.20
C LYS A 25 1.61 10.97 -1.71
N ILE A 26 0.52 11.09 -2.46
CA ILE A 26 0.55 11.36 -3.89
C ILE A 26 0.18 12.83 -4.04
N ASP A 27 1.18 13.63 -4.40
CA ASP A 27 1.05 15.07 -4.55
C ASP A 27 0.06 15.41 -5.68
N ALA A 28 -0.73 16.47 -5.48
CA ALA A 28 -1.64 17.02 -6.48
C ALA A 28 -0.90 17.46 -7.76
N TRP A 29 0.36 17.87 -7.61
CA TRP A 29 1.19 18.37 -8.70
C TRP A 29 2.00 17.27 -9.40
N VAL A 30 1.79 16.00 -9.03
CA VAL A 30 2.43 14.90 -9.75
C VAL A 30 1.91 14.90 -11.19
N PRO A 31 2.79 14.98 -12.20
CA PRO A 31 2.39 14.84 -13.59
C PRO A 31 1.59 13.56 -13.76
N GLU A 32 0.50 13.62 -14.52
CA GLU A 32 -0.42 12.51 -14.71
C GLU A 32 0.34 11.21 -15.08
N ASN A 33 1.25 11.30 -16.05
CA ASN A 33 2.10 10.19 -16.47
C ASN A 33 3.04 9.59 -15.38
N GLN A 34 3.10 10.17 -14.18
CA GLN A 34 3.90 9.70 -13.05
C GLN A 34 3.07 9.16 -11.88
N VAL A 35 1.73 9.27 -11.91
CA VAL A 35 0.86 8.80 -10.82
C VAL A 35 1.08 7.31 -10.56
N MET A 36 1.10 6.50 -11.62
CA MET A 36 1.37 5.05 -11.53
C MET A 36 2.76 4.78 -10.94
N ASP A 37 3.78 5.54 -11.31
CA ASP A 37 5.14 5.37 -10.77
C ASP A 37 5.20 5.69 -9.27
N ARG A 38 4.42 6.68 -8.81
CA ARG A 38 4.29 7.00 -7.37
C ARG A 38 3.60 5.89 -6.61
N VAL A 39 2.51 5.33 -7.14
CA VAL A 39 1.83 4.18 -6.54
C VAL A 39 2.76 2.96 -6.48
N ALA A 40 3.51 2.69 -7.56
CA ALA A 40 4.51 1.61 -7.58
C ALA A 40 5.60 1.84 -6.53
N LEU A 41 6.10 3.08 -6.41
CA LEU A 41 7.08 3.44 -5.39
C LEU A 41 6.54 3.20 -3.98
N SER A 42 5.27 3.51 -3.72
CA SER A 42 4.59 3.28 -2.44
C SER A 42 4.56 1.79 -2.09
N PHE A 43 4.10 0.93 -3.02
CA PHE A 43 4.15 -0.51 -2.84
C PHE A 43 5.58 -1.00 -2.58
N ARG A 44 6.55 -0.56 -3.38
CA ARG A 44 7.96 -0.99 -3.26
C ARG A 44 8.55 -0.62 -1.90
N LYS A 45 8.32 0.59 -1.41
CA LYS A 45 8.82 1.05 -0.11
C LYS A 45 8.27 0.19 1.03
N LEU A 46 6.96 -0.06 1.03
CA LEU A 46 6.31 -0.90 2.03
C LEU A 46 6.81 -2.34 1.95
N LEU A 47 6.84 -2.94 0.76
CA LEU A 47 7.34 -4.30 0.56
C LEU A 47 8.79 -4.48 1.01
N ASN A 48 9.65 -3.50 0.73
CA ASN A 48 11.04 -3.53 1.20
C ASN A 48 11.14 -3.43 2.72
N PHE A 49 10.36 -2.54 3.34
CA PHE A 49 10.33 -2.39 4.79
C PHE A 49 9.87 -3.69 5.46
N LEU A 50 8.77 -4.28 4.99
CA LEU A 50 8.23 -5.52 5.54
C LEU A 50 9.20 -6.70 5.37
N ALA A 51 9.89 -6.78 4.22
CA ALA A 51 10.91 -7.81 3.99
C ALA A 51 12.16 -7.68 4.88
N GLN A 52 12.45 -6.48 5.40
CA GLN A 52 13.54 -6.26 6.37
C GLN A 52 13.17 -6.70 7.79
N HIS A 53 11.87 -6.88 8.06
CA HIS A 53 11.31 -7.21 9.37
C HIS A 53 10.35 -8.40 9.28
N PRO A 54 10.82 -9.59 8.82
CA PRO A 54 9.94 -10.71 8.52
C PRO A 54 9.20 -11.24 9.75
N SER A 55 9.84 -11.27 10.92
CA SER A 55 9.25 -11.76 12.17
C SER A 55 8.16 -10.83 12.68
N GLU A 56 8.43 -9.52 12.71
CA GLU A 56 7.47 -8.49 13.11
C GLU A 56 6.31 -8.43 12.13
N THR A 57 6.60 -8.48 10.81
CA THR A 57 5.59 -8.52 9.76
C THR A 57 4.66 -9.72 9.95
N GLN A 58 5.22 -10.91 10.21
CA GLN A 58 4.43 -12.10 10.44
C GLN A 58 3.50 -11.94 11.65
N GLN A 59 4.02 -11.46 12.78
CA GLN A 59 3.26 -11.37 14.03
C GLN A 59 2.21 -10.25 14.03
N THR A 60 2.52 -9.10 13.44
CA THR A 60 1.64 -7.92 13.47
C THR A 60 0.63 -7.89 12.32
N LEU A 61 1.04 -8.38 11.14
CA LEU A 61 0.26 -8.23 9.93
C LEU A 61 -0.28 -9.54 9.38
N LEU A 62 0.17 -10.73 9.80
CA LEU A 62 -0.23 -12.00 9.14
C LEU A 62 -0.85 -13.04 10.08
N VAL A 63 -0.47 -13.08 11.37
CA VAL A 63 -0.92 -14.12 12.33
C VAL A 63 -2.04 -13.64 13.26
N PHE A 64 -3.22 -14.27 13.17
CA PHE A 64 -4.39 -14.04 14.04
C PHE A 64 -4.06 -14.31 15.53
N PRO A 65 -4.62 -13.59 16.53
CA PRO A 65 -5.66 -12.55 16.48
C PRO A 65 -5.17 -11.08 16.46
N ALA A 66 -3.87 -10.84 16.64
CA ALA A 66 -3.28 -9.49 16.75
C ALA A 66 -3.34 -8.67 15.43
N VAL A 67 -3.77 -9.31 14.34
CA VAL A 67 -3.82 -8.80 12.96
C VAL A 67 -4.73 -7.60 12.77
N HIS A 68 -5.88 -7.57 13.44
CA HIS A 68 -6.94 -6.62 13.09
C HIS A 68 -6.52 -5.18 13.36
N LYS A 69 -6.03 -4.87 14.56
CA LYS A 69 -5.73 -3.49 14.93
C LYS A 69 -4.66 -2.84 14.04
N THR A 70 -3.52 -3.51 13.82
CA THR A 70 -2.45 -2.94 12.99
C THR A 70 -2.85 -2.83 11.53
N ARG A 71 -3.58 -3.80 10.98
CA ARG A 71 -4.09 -3.71 9.61
C ARG A 71 -5.13 -2.60 9.46
N ASP A 72 -6.05 -2.47 10.40
CA ASP A 72 -7.09 -1.45 10.39
C ASP A 72 -6.48 -0.05 10.45
N GLU A 73 -5.44 0.14 11.27
CA GLU A 73 -4.73 1.42 11.36
C GLU A 73 -3.91 1.73 10.10
N LEU A 74 -3.29 0.71 9.49
CA LEU A 74 -2.66 0.87 8.18
C LEU A 74 -3.68 1.27 7.10
N VAL A 75 -4.86 0.63 7.07
CA VAL A 75 -5.95 0.99 6.16
C VAL A 75 -6.40 2.43 6.39
N ALA A 76 -6.57 2.85 7.65
CA ALA A 76 -6.98 4.22 7.96
C ALA A 76 -5.97 5.27 7.47
N ILE A 77 -4.66 5.01 7.61
CA ILE A 77 -3.61 5.88 7.08
C ILE A 77 -3.69 5.96 5.55
N VAL A 78 -3.79 4.80 4.89
CA VAL A 78 -3.89 4.71 3.43
C VAL A 78 -5.16 5.39 2.92
N GLN A 79 -6.27 5.28 3.65
CA GLN A 79 -7.52 5.99 3.35
C GLN A 79 -7.34 7.51 3.39
N GLY A 80 -6.62 8.04 4.38
CA GLY A 80 -6.29 9.46 4.43
C GLY A 80 -5.49 9.93 3.21
N ILE A 81 -4.54 9.12 2.75
CA ILE A 81 -3.74 9.40 1.54
C ILE A 81 -4.63 9.45 0.28
N PHE A 82 -5.54 8.48 0.12
CA PHE A 82 -6.43 8.46 -1.04
C PHE A 82 -7.51 9.53 -0.98
N ALA A 83 -7.97 9.93 0.21
CA ALA A 83 -8.90 11.05 0.36
C ALA A 83 -8.27 12.37 -0.12
N GLU A 84 -7.03 12.65 0.30
CA GLU A 84 -6.29 13.82 -0.18
C GLU A 84 -6.05 13.73 -1.70
N ALA A 85 -5.70 12.55 -2.22
CA ALA A 85 -5.48 12.38 -3.65
C ALA A 85 -6.76 12.52 -4.50
N GLN A 86 -7.93 12.06 -4.01
CA GLN A 86 -9.22 12.31 -4.67
C GLN A 86 -9.59 13.79 -4.66
N GLN A 87 -9.47 14.47 -3.51
CA GLN A 87 -9.73 15.93 -3.40
C GLN A 87 -8.89 16.76 -4.37
N ASN A 88 -7.71 16.25 -4.72
CA ASN A 88 -6.79 16.88 -5.66
C ASN A 88 -6.98 16.41 -7.12
N GLY A 89 -8.02 15.62 -7.41
CA GLY A 89 -8.35 15.16 -8.76
C GLY A 89 -7.41 14.08 -9.32
N VAL A 90 -6.64 13.40 -8.47
CA VAL A 90 -5.71 12.34 -8.92
C VAL A 90 -6.42 11.01 -9.14
N PHE A 91 -7.37 10.67 -8.28
CA PHE A 91 -8.16 9.43 -8.38
C PHE A 91 -9.64 9.73 -8.55
N ARG A 92 -10.35 8.79 -9.17
CA ARG A 92 -11.80 8.89 -9.40
C ARG A 92 -12.56 8.91 -8.08
N GLU A 93 -13.60 9.74 -7.99
CA GLU A 93 -14.36 9.95 -6.74
C GLU A 93 -15.56 9.00 -6.58
N ASP A 94 -15.95 8.28 -7.64
CA ASP A 94 -17.07 7.34 -7.60
C ASP A 94 -16.72 6.02 -6.87
N ILE A 95 -15.43 5.74 -6.65
CA ILE A 95 -14.97 4.68 -5.75
C ILE A 95 -14.70 5.30 -4.39
N SER A 96 -15.26 4.74 -3.33
CA SER A 96 -15.02 5.27 -1.98
C SER A 96 -13.54 5.12 -1.56
N VAL A 97 -13.02 6.15 -0.89
CA VAL A 97 -11.65 6.14 -0.33
C VAL A 97 -11.37 4.94 0.57
N ALA A 98 -12.39 4.50 1.32
CA ALA A 98 -12.29 3.35 2.21
C ALA A 98 -12.04 2.06 1.39
N LEU A 99 -12.75 1.90 0.27
CA LEU A 99 -12.59 0.74 -0.59
C LEU A 99 -11.24 0.76 -1.31
N LEU A 100 -10.79 1.91 -1.79
CA LEU A 100 -9.45 2.07 -2.38
C LEU A 100 -8.35 1.69 -1.38
N ALA A 101 -8.45 2.14 -0.14
CA ALA A 101 -7.48 1.84 0.89
C ALA A 101 -7.43 0.35 1.26
N GLN A 102 -8.61 -0.30 1.33
CA GLN A 102 -8.70 -1.73 1.55
C GLN A 102 -8.06 -2.52 0.41
N PHE A 103 -8.35 -2.18 -0.84
CA PHE A 103 -7.75 -2.84 -2.01
C PHE A 103 -6.23 -2.68 -2.04
N PHE A 104 -5.73 -1.47 -1.85
CA PHE A 104 -4.29 -1.22 -1.79
C PHE A 104 -3.62 -2.07 -0.70
N THR A 105 -4.19 -2.06 0.50
CA THR A 105 -3.63 -2.78 1.66
C THR A 105 -3.72 -4.30 1.47
N ALA A 106 -4.81 -4.82 0.92
CA ALA A 106 -4.96 -6.24 0.62
C ALA A 106 -3.95 -6.72 -0.43
N MET A 107 -3.75 -5.95 -1.50
CA MET A 107 -2.73 -6.24 -2.51
C MET A 107 -1.32 -6.28 -1.90
N LEU A 108 -0.99 -5.31 -1.05
CA LEU A 108 0.27 -5.28 -0.31
C LEU A 108 0.45 -6.56 0.53
N LEU A 109 -0.53 -6.89 1.37
CA LEU A 109 -0.45 -8.04 2.27
C LEU A 109 -0.40 -9.37 1.52
N GLN A 110 -1.03 -9.46 0.35
CA GLN A 110 -0.90 -10.63 -0.52
C GLN A 110 0.53 -10.76 -1.06
N MET A 111 1.13 -9.67 -1.51
CA MET A 111 2.50 -9.68 -2.06
C MET A 111 3.56 -9.97 -0.99
N VAL A 112 3.37 -9.52 0.25
CA VAL A 112 4.26 -9.82 1.38
C VAL A 112 4.42 -11.33 1.61
N GLN A 113 3.38 -12.11 1.32
CA GLN A 113 3.40 -13.56 1.48
C GLN A 113 4.11 -14.29 0.33
N ILE A 114 4.55 -13.57 -0.71
CA ILE A 114 5.26 -14.12 -1.87
C ILE A 114 6.76 -13.81 -1.69
N PRO A 115 7.61 -14.81 -1.40
CA PRO A 115 9.04 -14.58 -1.26
C PRO A 115 9.62 -13.95 -2.53
N ALA A 116 10.30 -12.82 -2.38
CA ALA A 116 10.90 -12.10 -3.49
C ALA A 116 12.15 -11.34 -3.01
N ASP A 117 13.18 -11.34 -3.84
CA ASP A 117 14.35 -10.48 -3.68
C ASP A 117 14.00 -9.00 -4.01
N PRO A 118 14.93 -8.04 -3.86
CA PRO A 118 14.64 -6.64 -4.18
C PRO A 118 14.15 -6.40 -5.62
N ALA A 119 14.64 -7.17 -6.60
CA ALA A 119 14.24 -7.05 -8.00
C ALA A 119 12.82 -7.58 -8.22
N GLY A 120 12.49 -8.72 -7.61
CA GLY A 120 11.16 -9.31 -7.61
C GLY A 120 10.13 -8.39 -6.96
N ARG A 121 10.44 -7.79 -5.79
CA ARG A 121 9.54 -6.82 -5.13
C ARG A 121 9.34 -5.56 -5.98
N HIS A 122 10.35 -5.15 -6.74
CA HIS A 122 10.18 -4.08 -7.72
C HIS A 122 9.20 -4.46 -8.83
N GLN A 123 9.33 -5.64 -9.44
CA GLN A 123 8.39 -6.10 -10.47
C GLN A 123 6.96 -6.27 -9.93
N GLN A 124 6.81 -6.84 -8.73
CA GLN A 124 5.53 -6.92 -8.03
C GLN A 124 4.90 -5.54 -7.81
N SER A 125 5.69 -4.55 -7.38
CA SER A 125 5.20 -3.19 -7.16
C SER A 125 4.69 -2.52 -8.45
N LEU A 126 5.34 -2.77 -9.59
CA LEU A 126 4.90 -2.26 -10.89
C LEU A 126 3.59 -2.93 -11.33
N ALA A 127 3.49 -4.26 -11.18
CA ALA A 127 2.28 -5.00 -11.51
C ALA A 127 1.09 -4.59 -10.64
N ALA A 128 1.32 -4.42 -9.34
CA ALA A 128 0.31 -3.96 -8.39
C ALA A 128 -0.16 -2.53 -8.72
N ALA A 129 0.77 -1.61 -8.99
CA ALA A 129 0.41 -0.24 -9.37
C ALA A 129 -0.39 -0.19 -10.67
N ARG A 130 -0.02 -0.99 -11.68
CA ARG A 130 -0.83 -1.13 -12.90
C ARG A 130 -2.24 -1.58 -12.56
N LEU A 131 -2.40 -2.73 -11.90
CA LEU A 131 -3.73 -3.26 -11.59
C LEU A 131 -4.58 -2.28 -10.76
N PHE A 132 -3.97 -1.62 -9.78
CA PHE A 132 -4.65 -0.65 -8.92
C PHE A 132 -5.06 0.61 -9.68
N CYS A 133 -4.14 1.22 -10.42
CA CYS A 133 -4.39 2.46 -11.17
C CYS A 133 -5.35 2.23 -12.33
N LYS A 134 -5.31 1.10 -13.05
CA LYS A 134 -6.25 0.82 -14.14
C LYS A 134 -7.73 0.85 -13.72
N GLY A 135 -8.02 0.54 -12.45
CA GLY A 135 -9.38 0.63 -11.91
C GLY A 135 -9.70 1.96 -11.21
N ALA A 136 -8.69 2.61 -10.62
CA ALA A 136 -8.86 3.74 -9.69
C ALA A 136 -8.45 5.11 -10.25
N TRP A 137 -7.62 5.16 -11.28
CA TRP A 137 -7.04 6.38 -11.82
C TRP A 137 -7.95 7.00 -12.88
N LEU A 138 -8.06 8.34 -12.88
CA LEU A 138 -8.81 9.11 -13.87
C LEU A 138 -8.13 9.18 -15.25
N GLY A 139 -6.80 9.01 -15.33
CA GLY A 139 -6.04 9.23 -16.57
C GLY A 139 -6.05 8.06 -17.56
N GLU A 140 -6.63 6.92 -17.20
CA GLU A 140 -7.00 5.88 -18.16
C GLU A 140 -8.49 6.07 -18.47
N ASP A 141 -8.79 7.03 -19.35
CA ASP A 141 -10.05 6.96 -20.10
C ASP A 141 -10.10 5.55 -20.69
N PHE A 142 -11.18 4.83 -20.40
CA PHE A 142 -11.58 3.72 -21.25
C PHE A 142 -11.59 4.32 -22.66
N ALA A 143 -10.60 3.96 -23.48
CA ALA A 143 -10.73 4.11 -24.90
C ALA A 143 -12.03 3.39 -25.24
N SER A 144 -13.11 4.15 -25.39
CA SER A 144 -14.31 3.69 -26.05
C SER A 144 -13.82 2.97 -27.30
N PRO A 145 -14.25 1.73 -27.56
CA PRO A 145 -14.10 1.20 -28.90
C PRO A 145 -14.82 2.21 -29.80
N GLU A 146 -14.07 3.00 -30.56
CA GLU A 146 -14.63 3.80 -31.64
C GLU A 146 -15.35 2.82 -32.58
N ASP A 147 -16.53 3.25 -33.03
CA ASP A 147 -17.57 2.51 -33.76
C ASP A 147 -17.08 1.60 -34.90
#